data_AF-R9KUH3-F1
#
_entry.id   AF-R9KUH3-F1
#
_cell.length_a   1.000
_cell.length_b   1.000
_cell.length_c   1.000
_cell.angle_alpha   90.00
_cell.angle_beta   90.00
_cell.angle_gamma   90.00
#
_symmetry.space_group_name_H-M   'P 1'
#
loop_
_entity.id
_entity.type
_entity.pdbx_description
1 polymer ?
#
loop_
_entity_poly.entity_id
_entity_poly.type
_entity_poly.pdbx_seq_one_letter_code
_entity_poly.pdbx_strand_id
1 'polypeptide(L)'
;MSTSSPIRTTQNTMSPVGETKHLNGRLAMAERNEQSLVNFKIDVVVKEAAEATLSSMGISTSAYLGMCLRQLAQERKLPFSFEADPEFWIAEAQVGRAAELLRSGLFEKTIELRKRVGEHIIAETKKIRPRLVEDLQACRPSMNPDDDLERTCMEGFTAFYVSFDAEIGSKNFNELVRYFSNREMTSFLEIIPSPYPWVKAVQETLSTLCSEESRFLVQSIVDFCTAEEIDSSSTGKMPAQEAVLDLASKLDEIIDTVLDEYEEHGSSFSLRFVGAESYITIVQKALADKKEALERWEECGMAAKLEEQLEERKQKADEDFKKLLALMDRN
;
A
#
# COMPACT_ATOMS: atom_id res chain seq x y z
N MET A 1 -75.19 17.01 14.50
CA MET A 1 -75.22 17.70 15.81
C MET A 1 -74.39 18.95 15.70
N SER A 2 -75.10 20.08 15.60
CA SER A 2 -74.58 21.45 15.60
C SER A 2 -74.27 21.89 17.02
N THR A 3 -73.25 22.74 17.17
CA THR A 3 -73.23 23.99 17.97
C THR A 3 -71.88 24.68 17.68
N SER A 4 -71.84 25.65 16.77
CA SER A 4 -72.14 27.09 16.96
C SER A 4 -70.99 27.87 17.64
N SER A 5 -70.34 28.71 16.83
CA SER A 5 -69.57 29.93 17.17
C SER A 5 -70.46 30.98 17.91
N PRO A 6 -70.12 32.30 18.11
CA PRO A 6 -68.91 33.09 17.79
C PRO A 6 -68.53 34.24 18.78
N ILE A 7 -67.41 34.93 18.47
CA ILE A 7 -67.10 36.39 18.51
C ILE A 7 -67.44 37.23 19.76
N ARG A 8 -66.43 38.01 20.23
CA ARG A 8 -66.64 39.38 20.73
C ARG A 8 -65.54 40.33 20.24
N THR A 9 -65.97 41.39 19.55
CA THR A 9 -65.19 42.56 19.13
C THR A 9 -65.62 43.76 19.97
N THR A 10 -64.69 44.65 20.33
CA THR A 10 -64.82 46.12 20.57
C THR A 10 -63.57 46.57 21.35
N GLN A 11 -63.00 47.77 21.26
CA GLN A 11 -63.00 48.91 20.35
C GLN A 11 -61.78 49.78 20.80
N ASN A 12 -61.28 50.63 19.90
CA ASN A 12 -60.25 51.65 20.12
C ASN A 12 -60.45 52.50 21.38
N THR A 13 -59.36 53.09 21.92
CA THR A 13 -59.13 54.55 21.85
C THR A 13 -57.81 55.03 22.51
N MET A 14 -57.21 56.02 21.84
CA MET A 14 -56.36 57.13 22.34
C MET A 14 -54.87 56.89 22.67
N SER A 15 -54.03 57.39 21.76
CA SER A 15 -52.70 57.92 22.05
C SER A 15 -52.77 59.13 22.99
N PRO A 16 -51.65 59.46 23.66
CA PRO A 16 -51.13 60.81 23.51
C PRO A 16 -49.67 60.83 23.06
N VAL A 17 -49.43 61.75 22.15
CA VAL A 17 -48.14 62.29 21.73
C VAL A 17 -47.44 62.90 22.94
N GLY A 18 -46.17 62.54 23.13
CA GLY A 18 -45.28 63.15 24.12
C GLY A 18 -43.83 62.95 23.67
N GLU A 19 -43.24 64.02 23.19
CA GLU A 19 -41.89 64.12 22.66
C GLU A 19 -40.83 63.79 23.72
N THR A 20 -39.82 63.00 23.35
CA THR A 20 -38.42 63.10 23.80
C THR A 20 -37.57 62.18 22.92
N LYS A 21 -37.46 62.53 21.63
CA LYS A 21 -36.41 61.98 20.75
C LYS A 21 -35.13 62.77 20.96
N HIS A 22 -34.00 62.06 20.83
CA HIS A 22 -32.62 62.55 20.86
C HIS A 22 -32.02 62.82 22.24
N LEU A 23 -31.59 61.77 22.92
CA LEU A 23 -30.28 61.74 23.64
C LEU A 23 -29.92 60.35 24.21
N ASN A 24 -30.87 59.41 24.33
CA ASN A 24 -30.60 58.10 24.94
C ASN A 24 -29.97 57.02 24.03
N GLY A 25 -29.78 57.29 22.72
CA GLY A 25 -29.28 56.28 21.78
C GLY A 25 -27.76 56.03 21.82
N ARG A 26 -26.97 56.98 22.34
CA ARG A 26 -25.49 56.88 22.34
C ARG A 26 -24.88 56.35 23.63
N LEU A 27 -25.62 56.34 24.73
CA LEU A 27 -25.18 55.79 26.01
C LEU A 27 -25.55 54.31 26.19
N ALA A 28 -26.45 53.76 25.36
CA ALA A 28 -26.90 52.36 25.45
C ALA A 28 -25.96 51.34 24.78
N MET A 29 -24.81 51.75 24.24
CA MET A 29 -23.82 50.83 23.66
C MET A 29 -22.68 50.45 24.61
N ALA A 30 -22.59 51.06 25.79
CA ALA A 30 -21.46 50.84 26.70
C ALA A 30 -21.67 49.71 27.73
N GLU A 31 -22.88 49.16 27.88
CA GLU A 31 -23.19 48.16 28.93
C GLU A 31 -23.96 46.93 28.43
N ARG A 32 -23.63 46.45 27.22
CA ARG A 32 -23.97 45.09 26.82
C ARG A 32 -22.71 44.26 26.81
N ASN A 33 -22.41 43.67 27.97
CA ASN A 33 -21.51 42.53 28.08
C ASN A 33 -22.21 41.29 27.47
N GLU A 34 -22.63 41.41 26.21
CA GLU A 34 -23.21 40.33 25.41
C GLU A 34 -22.06 39.40 25.02
N GLN A 35 -21.69 38.52 25.95
CA GLN A 35 -20.78 37.42 25.66
C GLN A 35 -21.47 36.50 24.66
N SER A 36 -21.18 36.70 23.37
CA SER A 36 -21.62 35.79 22.32
C SER A 36 -20.74 34.54 22.36
N LEU A 37 -21.35 33.39 22.56
CA LEU A 37 -20.68 32.09 22.45
C LEU A 37 -20.51 31.74 20.97
N VAL A 38 -19.32 31.28 20.60
CA VAL A 38 -19.01 30.81 19.25
C VAL A 38 -18.80 29.31 19.31
N ASN A 39 -19.65 28.56 18.61
CA ASN A 39 -19.52 27.11 18.44
C ASN A 39 -19.02 26.82 17.03
N PHE A 40 -17.92 26.08 16.90
CA PHE A 40 -17.44 25.57 15.62
C PHE A 40 -17.11 24.08 15.76
N LYS A 41 -17.22 23.35 14.65
CA LYS A 41 -16.79 21.96 14.57
C LYS A 41 -15.34 21.95 14.09
N ILE A 42 -14.50 21.19 14.79
CA ILE A 42 -13.09 20.99 14.47
C ILE A 42 -12.77 19.51 14.65
N ASP A 43 -11.85 19.01 13.85
CA ASP A 43 -11.30 17.67 14.03
C ASP A 43 -10.65 17.56 15.42
N VAL A 44 -10.89 16.45 16.12
CA VAL A 44 -10.41 16.25 17.49
C VAL A 44 -8.88 16.28 17.55
N VAL A 45 -8.20 15.70 16.57
CA VAL A 45 -6.74 15.66 16.50
C VAL A 45 -6.19 17.07 16.30
N VAL A 46 -6.78 17.83 15.38
CA VAL A 46 -6.37 19.22 15.12
C VAL A 46 -6.59 20.08 16.36
N LYS A 47 -7.70 19.87 17.08
CA LYS A 47 -7.97 20.57 18.33
C LYS A 47 -6.93 20.27 19.39
N GLU A 48 -6.62 18.99 19.63
CA GLU A 48 -5.64 18.57 20.65
C GLU A 48 -4.23 19.09 20.33
N ALA A 49 -3.80 18.97 19.07
CA ALA A 49 -2.52 19.49 18.61
C ALA A 49 -2.43 21.02 18.74
N ALA A 50 -3.49 21.74 18.37
CA ALA A 50 -3.55 23.20 18.51
C ALA A 50 -3.55 23.61 20.00
N GLU A 51 -4.28 22.90 20.86
CA GLU A 51 -4.31 23.15 22.31
C GLU A 51 -2.93 22.96 22.95
N ALA A 52 -2.22 21.88 22.60
CA ALA A 52 -0.87 21.63 23.08
C ALA A 52 0.10 22.75 22.65
N THR A 53 0.03 23.15 21.37
CA THR A 53 0.89 24.19 20.81
C THR A 53 0.63 25.55 21.43
N LEU A 54 -0.63 25.98 21.51
CA LEU A 54 -1.01 27.27 22.09
C LEU A 54 -0.69 27.32 23.59
N SER A 55 -0.90 26.21 24.31
CA SER A 55 -0.56 26.11 25.73
C SER A 55 0.93 26.29 25.97
N SER A 56 1.79 25.78 25.08
CA SER A 56 3.26 26.01 25.16
C SER A 56 3.64 27.48 25.04
N MET A 57 2.81 28.29 24.38
CA MET A 57 2.96 29.74 24.25
C MET A 57 2.25 30.52 25.36
N GLY A 58 1.59 29.83 26.30
CA GLY A 58 0.80 30.45 27.37
C GLY A 58 -0.52 31.05 26.89
N ILE A 59 -1.04 30.61 25.73
CA ILE A 59 -2.26 31.13 25.11
C ILE A 59 -3.31 30.01 25.10
N SER A 60 -4.56 30.31 25.47
CA SER A 60 -5.66 29.35 25.30
C SER A 60 -6.25 29.40 23.89
N THR A 61 -6.85 28.31 23.43
CA THR A 61 -7.57 28.27 22.14
C THR A 61 -8.63 29.35 22.02
N SER A 62 -9.37 29.62 23.10
CA SER A 62 -10.36 30.69 23.15
C SER A 62 -9.75 32.09 23.03
N ALA A 63 -8.60 32.34 23.67
CA ALA A 63 -7.88 33.60 23.58
C ALA A 63 -7.33 33.82 22.17
N TYR A 64 -6.74 32.77 21.57
CA TYR A 64 -6.21 32.81 20.22
C TYR A 64 -7.30 33.11 19.17
N LEU A 65 -8.43 32.39 19.23
CA LEU A 65 -9.59 32.68 18.38
C LEU A 65 -10.12 34.10 18.57
N GLY A 66 -10.21 34.56 19.82
CA GLY A 66 -10.63 35.93 20.12
C GLY A 66 -9.70 36.99 19.52
N MET A 67 -8.38 36.75 19.53
CA MET A 67 -7.40 37.63 18.89
C MET A 67 -7.58 37.65 17.37
N CYS A 68 -7.71 36.47 16.74
CA CYS A 68 -7.93 36.36 15.30
C CYS A 68 -9.21 37.07 14.83
N LEU A 69 -10.32 36.90 15.56
CA LEU A 69 -11.60 37.55 15.24
C LEU A 69 -11.53 39.07 15.40
N ARG A 70 -10.82 39.58 16.42
CA ARG A 70 -10.59 41.03 16.58
C ARG A 70 -9.77 41.59 15.42
N GLN A 71 -8.69 40.92 15.05
CA GLN A 71 -7.85 41.34 13.93
C GLN A 71 -8.64 41.33 12.62
N LEU A 72 -9.44 40.27 12.37
CA LEU A 72 -10.33 40.19 11.22
C LEU A 72 -11.33 41.37 11.18
N ALA A 73 -11.92 41.72 12.33
CA ALA A 73 -12.88 42.83 12.43
C ALA A 73 -12.22 44.20 12.20
N GLN A 74 -10.99 44.39 12.68
CA GLN A 74 -10.26 45.66 12.58
C GLN A 74 -9.65 45.87 11.19
N GLU A 75 -8.98 44.85 10.66
CA GLU A 75 -8.16 44.94 9.45
C GLU A 75 -8.92 44.51 8.20
N ARG A 76 -10.09 43.86 8.35
CA ARG A 76 -10.85 43.24 7.25
C ARG A 76 -10.00 42.29 6.40
N LYS A 77 -8.97 41.72 7.02
CA LYS A 77 -8.04 40.78 6.42
C LYS A 77 -7.90 39.58 7.35
N LEU A 78 -7.76 38.41 6.77
CA LEU A 78 -7.46 37.21 7.53
C LEU A 78 -6.04 37.34 8.12
N PRO A 79 -5.82 36.97 9.39
CA PRO A 79 -4.53 37.15 10.06
C PRO A 79 -3.45 36.16 9.56
N PHE A 80 -3.77 35.37 8.56
CA PHE A 80 -2.90 34.44 7.86
C PHE A 80 -3.02 34.69 6.36
N SER A 81 -1.90 34.65 5.64
CA SER A 81 -1.92 34.40 4.21
C SER A 81 -2.33 32.95 4.01
N PHE A 82 -3.52 32.73 3.44
CA PHE A 82 -3.81 31.45 2.80
C PHE A 82 -2.97 31.41 1.53
N GLU A 83 -1.71 31.00 1.67
CA GLU A 83 -1.11 30.26 0.58
C GLU A 83 -1.90 28.96 0.56
N ALA A 84 -2.93 28.91 -0.29
CA ALA A 84 -3.61 27.68 -0.61
C ALA A 84 -2.56 26.83 -1.29
N ASP A 85 -1.80 26.09 -0.49
CA ASP A 85 -0.88 25.07 -0.94
C ASP A 85 -1.74 23.91 -1.44
N PRO A 86 -1.94 23.79 -2.77
CA PRO A 86 -2.78 22.74 -3.30
C PRO A 86 -2.15 21.37 -3.03
N GLU A 87 -0.82 21.30 -2.92
CA GLU A 87 -0.07 20.08 -2.64
C GLU A 87 -0.36 19.60 -1.21
N PHE A 88 -0.38 20.51 -0.23
CA PHE A 88 -0.79 20.18 1.13
C PHE A 88 -2.19 19.56 1.20
N TRP A 89 -3.19 20.14 0.51
CA TRP A 89 -4.56 19.61 0.55
C TRP A 89 -4.73 18.30 -0.22
N ILE A 90 -3.94 18.09 -1.27
CA ILE A 90 -3.89 16.81 -1.98
C ILE A 90 -3.30 15.74 -1.05
N ALA A 91 -2.15 16.01 -0.44
CA ALA A 91 -1.51 15.13 0.55
C ALA A 91 -2.45 14.81 1.72
N GLU A 92 -3.13 15.82 2.27
CA GLU A 92 -4.05 15.62 3.40
C GLU A 92 -5.26 14.76 3.02
N ALA A 93 -5.75 14.88 1.79
CA ALA A 93 -6.81 14.02 1.27
C ALA A 93 -6.33 12.58 1.08
N GLN A 94 -5.10 12.38 0.61
CA GLN A 94 -4.51 11.04 0.45
C GLN A 94 -4.25 10.36 1.79
N VAL A 95 -3.66 11.07 2.76
CA VAL A 95 -3.51 10.61 4.15
C VAL A 95 -4.87 10.27 4.75
N GLY A 96 -5.90 11.06 4.47
CA GLY A 96 -7.29 10.79 4.86
C GLY A 96 -7.81 9.46 4.32
N ARG A 97 -7.61 9.21 3.01
CA ARG A 97 -7.98 7.94 2.34
C ARG A 97 -7.24 6.74 2.93
N ALA A 98 -5.93 6.86 3.11
CA ALA A 98 -5.11 5.80 3.68
C ALA A 98 -5.51 5.49 5.13
N ALA A 99 -5.83 6.52 5.92
CA ALA A 99 -6.33 6.33 7.28
C ALA A 99 -7.72 5.66 7.32
N GLU A 100 -8.59 5.93 6.36
CA GLU A 100 -9.89 5.25 6.22
C GLU A 100 -9.73 3.77 5.90
N LEU A 101 -8.86 3.42 4.96
CA LEU A 101 -8.52 2.02 4.64
C LEU A 101 -8.01 1.26 5.87
N LEU A 102 -7.19 1.90 6.69
CA LEU A 102 -6.66 1.31 7.91
C LEU A 102 -7.75 1.13 8.98
N ARG A 103 -8.62 2.14 9.20
CA ARG A 103 -9.73 2.06 10.17
C ARG A 103 -10.80 1.05 9.77
N SER A 104 -11.01 0.86 8.47
CA SER A 104 -11.95 -0.17 7.96
C SER A 104 -11.46 -1.60 8.20
N GLY A 105 -10.17 -1.78 8.50
CA GLY A 105 -9.52 -3.09 8.62
C GLY A 105 -9.18 -3.73 7.26
N LEU A 106 -9.54 -3.09 6.15
CA LEU A 106 -9.31 -3.64 4.81
C LEU A 106 -7.83 -3.80 4.49
N PHE A 107 -6.98 -2.85 4.93
CA PHE A 107 -5.53 -2.96 4.79
C PHE A 107 -4.96 -4.20 5.47
N GLU A 108 -5.29 -4.42 6.75
CA GLU A 108 -4.80 -5.56 7.53
C GLU A 108 -5.21 -6.89 6.91
N LYS A 109 -6.49 -7.01 6.52
CA LYS A 109 -7.02 -8.20 5.85
C LYS A 109 -6.34 -8.46 4.50
N THR A 110 -6.04 -7.41 3.74
CA THR A 110 -5.39 -7.51 2.43
C THR A 110 -3.91 -7.95 2.58
N ILE A 111 -3.20 -7.42 3.57
CA ILE A 111 -1.85 -7.88 3.93
C ILE A 111 -1.87 -9.35 4.37
N GLU A 112 -2.84 -9.75 5.19
CA GLU A 112 -2.98 -11.14 5.63
C GLU A 112 -3.26 -12.09 4.45
N LEU A 113 -4.13 -11.68 3.52
CA LEU A 113 -4.36 -12.41 2.28
C LEU A 113 -3.05 -12.58 1.50
N ARG A 114 -2.30 -11.50 1.29
CA ARG A 114 -1.03 -11.54 0.54
C ARG A 114 -0.06 -12.52 1.16
N LYS A 115 0.09 -12.45 2.49
CA LYS A 115 0.94 -13.36 3.26
C LYS A 115 0.50 -14.82 3.08
N ARG A 116 -0.79 -15.10 3.26
CA ARG A 116 -1.34 -16.46 3.13
C ARG A 116 -1.12 -17.05 1.74
N VAL A 117 -1.34 -16.23 0.70
CA VAL A 117 -1.09 -16.61 -0.69
C VAL A 117 0.39 -16.89 -0.93
N GLY A 118 1.29 -15.99 -0.50
CA GLY A 118 2.73 -16.18 -0.64
C GLY A 118 3.23 -17.44 0.08
N GLU A 119 2.78 -17.66 1.33
CA GLU A 119 3.13 -18.85 2.11
C GLU A 119 2.67 -20.15 1.44
N HIS A 120 1.47 -20.16 0.83
CA HIS A 120 0.97 -21.31 0.09
C HIS A 120 1.86 -21.63 -1.11
N ILE A 121 2.12 -20.64 -1.97
CA ILE A 121 2.94 -20.80 -3.17
C ILE A 121 4.36 -21.26 -2.81
N ILE A 122 4.97 -20.69 -1.77
CA ILE A 122 6.29 -21.10 -1.28
C ILE A 122 6.24 -22.56 -0.78
N ALA A 123 5.19 -22.96 -0.07
CA ALA A 123 5.04 -24.33 0.41
C ALA A 123 4.91 -25.34 -0.74
N GLU A 124 4.12 -25.04 -1.77
CA GLU A 124 3.98 -25.91 -2.94
C GLU A 124 5.27 -25.98 -3.77
N THR A 125 5.95 -24.85 -3.94
CA THR A 125 7.27 -24.80 -4.59
C THR A 125 8.28 -25.68 -3.86
N LYS A 126 8.29 -25.65 -2.51
CA LYS A 126 9.17 -26.51 -1.70
C LYS A 126 8.91 -28.01 -1.90
N LYS A 127 7.68 -28.41 -2.21
CA LYS A 127 7.37 -29.83 -2.53
C LYS A 127 7.90 -30.25 -3.89
N ILE A 128 7.91 -29.34 -4.86
CA ILE A 128 8.30 -29.62 -6.23
C ILE A 128 9.82 -29.49 -6.43
N ARG A 129 10.49 -28.65 -5.65
CA ARG A 129 11.94 -28.42 -5.73
C ARG A 129 12.78 -29.71 -5.73
N PRO A 130 12.58 -30.70 -4.83
CA PRO A 130 13.37 -31.93 -4.85
C PRO A 130 13.21 -32.70 -6.16
N ARG A 131 11.99 -32.78 -6.67
CA ARG A 131 11.70 -33.47 -7.94
C ARG A 131 12.40 -32.81 -9.12
N LEU A 132 12.42 -31.48 -9.17
CA LEU A 132 13.18 -30.75 -10.19
C LEU A 132 14.68 -30.98 -10.08
N VAL A 133 15.21 -31.01 -8.86
CA VAL A 133 16.64 -31.33 -8.65
C VAL A 133 16.95 -32.75 -9.13
N GLU A 134 16.09 -33.72 -8.84
CA GLU A 134 16.22 -35.09 -9.33
C GLU A 134 16.16 -35.16 -10.87
N ASP A 135 15.20 -34.48 -11.49
CA ASP A 135 15.04 -34.43 -12.95
C ASP A 135 16.28 -33.80 -13.62
N LEU A 136 16.81 -32.70 -13.06
CA LEU A 136 18.04 -32.05 -13.53
C LEU A 136 19.26 -32.97 -13.36
N GLN A 137 19.39 -33.64 -12.22
CA GLN A 137 20.48 -34.58 -11.95
C GLN A 137 20.44 -35.80 -12.87
N ALA A 138 19.24 -36.33 -13.17
CA ALA A 138 19.07 -37.46 -14.08
C ALA A 138 19.47 -37.12 -15.53
N CYS A 139 19.34 -35.85 -15.94
CA CYS A 139 19.72 -35.39 -17.26
C CYS A 139 21.21 -35.05 -17.38
N ARG A 140 21.89 -34.76 -16.28
CA ARG A 140 23.31 -34.36 -16.25
C ARG A 140 24.27 -35.32 -16.99
N PRO A 141 24.15 -36.66 -16.89
CA PRO A 141 25.02 -37.59 -17.62
C PRO A 141 24.83 -37.58 -19.14
N SER A 142 23.68 -37.08 -19.62
CA SER A 142 23.35 -37.00 -21.05
C SER A 142 23.71 -35.65 -21.69
N MET A 143 24.16 -34.68 -20.90
CA MET A 143 24.56 -33.36 -21.40
C MET A 143 25.85 -33.45 -22.19
N ASN A 144 25.92 -32.71 -23.28
CA ASN A 144 27.16 -32.57 -24.02
C ASN A 144 28.11 -31.66 -23.21
N PRO A 145 29.29 -32.15 -22.76
CA PRO A 145 30.21 -31.33 -21.98
C PRO A 145 30.77 -30.13 -22.76
N ASP A 146 30.71 -30.17 -24.08
CA ASP A 146 31.15 -29.09 -24.98
C ASP A 146 30.01 -28.09 -25.32
N ASP A 147 28.77 -28.32 -24.84
CA ASP A 147 27.64 -27.41 -25.03
C ASP A 147 27.55 -26.42 -23.86
N ASP A 148 28.34 -25.34 -23.98
CA ASP A 148 28.38 -24.25 -23.00
C ASP A 148 27.02 -23.58 -22.78
N LEU A 149 26.15 -23.56 -23.80
CA LEU A 149 24.82 -22.98 -23.71
C LEU A 149 23.92 -23.85 -22.83
N GLU A 150 23.92 -25.18 -23.04
CA GLU A 150 23.13 -26.12 -22.23
C GLU A 150 23.52 -26.03 -20.75
N ARG A 151 24.83 -26.02 -20.46
CA ARG A 151 25.35 -25.87 -19.10
C ARG A 151 24.94 -24.54 -18.46
N THR A 152 25.11 -23.43 -19.18
CA THR A 152 24.77 -22.10 -18.67
C THR A 152 23.27 -21.98 -18.41
N CYS A 153 22.42 -22.55 -19.27
CA CYS A 153 20.98 -22.57 -19.07
C CYS A 153 20.57 -23.38 -17.82
N MET A 154 21.18 -24.55 -17.60
CA MET A 154 20.91 -25.38 -16.43
C MET A 154 21.37 -24.71 -15.12
N GLU A 155 22.55 -24.08 -15.12
CA GLU A 155 23.06 -23.32 -13.98
C GLU A 155 22.16 -22.12 -13.65
N GLY A 156 21.76 -21.34 -14.66
CA GLY A 156 20.84 -20.22 -14.50
C GLY A 156 19.47 -20.64 -13.98
N PHE A 157 18.94 -21.75 -14.48
CA PHE A 157 17.68 -22.32 -13.98
C PHE A 157 17.79 -22.78 -12.52
N THR A 158 18.91 -23.43 -12.15
CA THR A 158 19.16 -23.84 -10.76
C THR A 158 19.25 -22.63 -9.84
N ALA A 159 19.95 -21.56 -10.27
CA ALA A 159 20.06 -20.32 -9.51
C ALA A 159 18.69 -19.66 -9.28
N PHE A 160 17.88 -19.54 -10.33
CA PHE A 160 16.51 -19.03 -10.29
C PHE A 160 15.64 -19.81 -9.29
N TYR A 161 15.75 -21.13 -9.26
CA TYR A 161 14.97 -21.96 -8.31
C TYR A 161 15.35 -21.77 -6.85
N VAL A 162 16.62 -21.49 -6.58
CA VAL A 162 17.08 -21.21 -5.22
C VAL A 162 16.56 -19.85 -4.75
N SER A 163 16.40 -18.88 -5.66
CA SER A 163 15.87 -17.54 -5.37
C SER A 163 14.33 -17.45 -5.42
N PHE A 164 13.64 -18.50 -5.86
CA PHE A 164 12.21 -18.45 -6.15
C PHE A 164 11.35 -18.02 -4.96
N ASP A 165 11.66 -18.52 -3.76
CA ASP A 165 10.89 -18.18 -2.55
C ASP A 165 10.98 -16.66 -2.24
N ALA A 166 12.17 -16.07 -2.46
CA ALA A 166 12.39 -14.63 -2.27
C ALA A 166 11.67 -13.81 -3.35
N GLU A 167 11.69 -14.29 -4.59
CA GLU A 167 10.96 -13.67 -5.71
C GLU A 167 9.44 -13.67 -5.48
N ILE A 168 8.85 -14.77 -5.00
CA ILE A 168 7.42 -14.80 -4.67
C ILE A 168 7.09 -13.85 -3.51
N GLY A 169 7.96 -13.78 -2.51
CA GLY A 169 7.79 -12.87 -1.37
C GLY A 169 7.82 -11.39 -1.75
N SER A 170 8.60 -11.01 -2.77
CA SER A 170 8.73 -9.61 -3.19
C SER A 170 7.58 -9.14 -4.10
N LYS A 171 6.96 -10.04 -4.86
CA LYS A 171 5.89 -9.69 -5.81
C LYS A 171 4.59 -9.21 -5.15
N ASN A 172 3.92 -8.27 -5.80
CA ASN A 172 2.56 -7.84 -5.46
C ASN A 172 1.49 -8.76 -6.07
N PHE A 173 0.20 -8.55 -5.80
CA PHE A 173 -0.85 -9.45 -6.31
C PHE A 173 -0.92 -9.46 -7.83
N ASN A 174 -0.84 -8.28 -8.46
CA ASN A 174 -0.90 -8.17 -9.91
C ASN A 174 0.25 -8.95 -10.58
N GLU A 175 1.47 -8.79 -10.05
CA GLU A 175 2.65 -9.52 -10.50
C GLU A 175 2.49 -11.02 -10.28
N LEU A 176 2.01 -11.48 -9.13
CA LEU A 176 1.74 -12.90 -8.89
C LEU A 176 0.70 -13.46 -9.89
N VAL A 177 -0.39 -12.72 -10.14
CA VAL A 177 -1.42 -13.16 -11.09
C VAL A 177 -0.85 -13.26 -12.49
N ARG A 178 -0.09 -12.27 -12.95
CA ARG A 178 0.59 -12.31 -14.26
C ARG A 178 1.57 -13.49 -14.31
N TYR A 179 2.37 -13.63 -13.27
CA TYR A 179 3.42 -14.64 -13.19
C TYR A 179 2.89 -16.07 -13.39
N PHE A 180 1.80 -16.42 -12.69
CA PHE A 180 1.20 -17.75 -12.76
C PHE A 180 0.20 -17.92 -13.90
N SER A 181 -0.49 -16.86 -14.33
CA SER A 181 -1.55 -16.96 -15.36
C SER A 181 -1.02 -16.79 -16.78
N ASN A 182 0.01 -15.96 -16.99
CA ASN A 182 0.61 -15.72 -18.31
C ASN A 182 1.76 -16.67 -18.63
N ARG A 183 1.97 -17.71 -17.81
CA ARG A 183 3.08 -18.66 -18.03
C ARG A 183 4.45 -17.97 -18.07
N GLU A 184 4.60 -16.79 -17.47
CA GLU A 184 5.87 -16.04 -17.43
C GLU A 184 6.98 -16.90 -16.82
N MET A 185 6.66 -17.69 -15.79
CA MET A 185 7.56 -18.69 -15.20
C MET A 185 8.09 -19.72 -16.22
N THR A 186 7.28 -20.11 -17.21
CA THR A 186 7.69 -21.03 -18.28
C THR A 186 8.25 -20.33 -19.52
N SER A 187 8.03 -19.02 -19.68
CA SER A 187 8.51 -18.26 -20.84
C SER A 187 10.04 -18.24 -20.94
N PHE A 188 10.74 -18.27 -19.80
CA PHE A 188 12.20 -18.44 -19.75
C PHE A 188 12.66 -19.75 -20.43
N LEU A 189 11.86 -20.81 -20.31
CA LEU A 189 12.16 -22.12 -20.92
C LEU A 189 11.83 -22.17 -22.41
N GLU A 190 10.95 -21.29 -22.90
CA GLU A 190 10.61 -21.19 -24.33
C GLU A 190 11.74 -20.57 -25.16
N ILE A 191 12.63 -19.80 -24.51
CA ILE A 191 13.82 -19.19 -25.12
C ILE A 191 14.96 -20.21 -25.25
N ILE A 192 14.99 -21.22 -24.37
CA ILE A 192 16.00 -22.26 -24.39
C ILE A 192 15.68 -23.21 -25.55
N PRO A 193 16.66 -23.58 -26.39
CA PRO A 193 16.45 -24.54 -27.46
C PRO A 193 15.72 -25.80 -26.93
N SER A 194 14.66 -26.19 -27.63
CA SER A 194 13.81 -27.34 -27.31
C SER A 194 14.46 -28.75 -27.37
N PRO A 195 15.66 -29.02 -27.93
CA PRO A 195 16.14 -30.40 -28.01
C PRO A 195 16.64 -30.96 -26.68
N TYR A 196 16.77 -30.15 -25.62
CA TYR A 196 17.28 -30.63 -24.33
C TYR A 196 16.19 -31.39 -23.53
N PRO A 197 16.41 -32.68 -23.19
CA PRO A 197 15.42 -33.48 -22.48
C PRO A 197 15.01 -32.91 -21.12
N TRP A 198 15.94 -32.25 -20.43
CA TRP A 198 15.69 -31.64 -19.11
C TRP A 198 14.71 -30.46 -19.19
N VAL A 199 14.75 -29.67 -20.27
CA VAL A 199 13.84 -28.52 -20.46
C VAL A 199 12.39 -29.00 -20.48
N LYS A 200 12.12 -30.11 -21.16
CA LYS A 200 10.76 -30.68 -21.24
C LYS A 200 10.26 -31.19 -19.89
N ALA A 201 11.08 -31.96 -19.16
CA ALA A 201 10.70 -32.50 -17.85
C ALA A 201 10.41 -31.38 -16.83
N VAL A 202 11.26 -30.35 -16.85
CA VAL A 202 11.11 -29.14 -16.05
C VAL A 202 9.83 -28.38 -16.45
N GLN A 203 9.58 -28.19 -17.75
CA GLN A 203 8.41 -27.48 -18.26
C GLN A 203 7.10 -28.16 -17.87
N GLU A 204 7.02 -29.49 -17.91
CA GLU A 204 5.84 -30.25 -17.49
C GLU A 204 5.55 -30.07 -15.99
N THR A 205 6.59 -30.19 -15.17
CA THR A 205 6.51 -30.00 -13.71
C THR A 205 6.07 -28.58 -13.36
N LEU A 206 6.62 -27.58 -14.04
CA LEU A 206 6.29 -26.18 -13.88
C LEU A 206 4.89 -25.81 -14.36
N SER A 207 4.47 -26.36 -15.49
CA SER A 207 3.15 -26.09 -16.06
C SER A 207 2.05 -26.57 -15.10
N THR A 208 2.30 -27.69 -14.43
CA THR A 208 1.39 -28.23 -13.41
C THR A 208 1.27 -27.25 -12.23
N LEU A 209 2.40 -26.85 -11.64
CA LEU A 209 2.47 -25.85 -10.57
C LEU A 209 1.74 -24.56 -10.98
N CYS A 210 2.08 -24.00 -12.14
CA CYS A 210 1.46 -22.75 -12.60
C CYS A 210 -0.06 -22.86 -12.73
N SER A 211 -0.57 -24.00 -13.20
CA SER A 211 -2.01 -24.20 -13.36
C SER A 211 -2.77 -24.35 -12.04
N GLU A 212 -2.15 -24.98 -11.04
CA GLU A 212 -2.75 -25.20 -9.72
C GLU A 212 -2.67 -23.93 -8.88
N GLU A 213 -1.50 -23.30 -8.81
CA GLU A 213 -1.28 -22.06 -8.07
C GLU A 213 -2.04 -20.89 -8.68
N SER A 214 -2.12 -20.77 -10.01
CA SER A 214 -2.96 -19.77 -10.66
C SER A 214 -4.42 -19.92 -10.22
N ARG A 215 -4.95 -21.15 -10.17
CA ARG A 215 -6.32 -21.40 -9.73
C ARG A 215 -6.52 -21.00 -8.27
N PHE A 216 -5.60 -21.40 -7.39
CA PHE A 216 -5.66 -21.05 -5.97
C PHE A 216 -5.59 -19.53 -5.74
N LEU A 217 -4.65 -18.85 -6.40
CA LEU A 217 -4.45 -17.41 -6.32
C LEU A 217 -5.69 -16.66 -6.80
N VAL A 218 -6.18 -16.99 -8.00
CA VAL A 218 -7.38 -16.39 -8.59
C VAL A 218 -8.58 -16.58 -7.65
N GLN A 219 -8.79 -17.80 -7.15
CA GLN A 219 -9.92 -18.09 -6.27
C GLN A 219 -9.81 -17.30 -4.95
N SER A 220 -8.62 -17.23 -4.36
CA SER A 220 -8.39 -16.49 -3.11
C SER A 220 -8.66 -15.00 -3.25
N ILE A 221 -8.24 -14.39 -4.37
CA ILE A 221 -8.52 -12.98 -4.68
C ILE A 221 -10.02 -12.75 -4.86
N VAL A 222 -10.69 -13.61 -5.64
CA VAL A 222 -12.12 -13.48 -5.93
C VAL A 222 -12.97 -13.65 -4.67
N ASP A 223 -12.68 -14.67 -3.87
CA ASP A 223 -13.40 -14.93 -2.62
C ASP A 223 -13.24 -13.77 -1.65
N PHE A 224 -12.02 -13.24 -1.51
CA PHE A 224 -11.74 -12.09 -0.68
C PHE A 224 -12.49 -10.84 -1.15
N CYS A 225 -12.37 -10.48 -2.43
CA CYS A 225 -13.01 -9.29 -2.97
C CYS A 225 -14.54 -9.37 -2.91
N THR A 226 -15.10 -10.58 -3.03
CA THR A 226 -16.55 -10.82 -2.88
C THR A 226 -16.97 -10.67 -1.41
N ALA A 227 -16.18 -11.22 -0.47
CA ALA A 227 -16.48 -11.13 0.97
C ALA A 227 -16.37 -9.71 1.53
N GLU A 228 -15.43 -8.91 1.02
CA GLU A 228 -15.20 -7.52 1.44
C GLU A 228 -15.92 -6.50 0.55
N GLU A 229 -16.80 -6.95 -0.36
CA GLU A 229 -17.61 -6.11 -1.26
C GLU A 229 -16.80 -5.10 -2.11
N ILE A 230 -15.54 -5.42 -2.41
CA ILE A 230 -14.62 -4.58 -3.21
C ILE A 230 -15.06 -4.49 -4.68
N ASP A 231 -15.87 -5.45 -5.13
CA ASP A 231 -16.55 -5.38 -6.43
C ASP A 231 -17.90 -6.14 -6.39
N SER A 232 -19.01 -5.39 -6.35
CA SER A 232 -20.37 -5.92 -6.21
C SER A 232 -20.94 -6.54 -7.50
N SER A 233 -20.14 -6.66 -8.56
CA SER A 233 -20.57 -7.14 -9.88
C SER A 233 -20.46 -8.66 -10.09
N SER A 234 -19.86 -9.39 -9.16
CA SER A 234 -19.53 -10.81 -9.29
C SER A 234 -20.77 -11.73 -9.13
N THR A 235 -21.23 -12.28 -10.26
CA THR A 235 -22.36 -13.23 -10.34
C THR A 235 -21.88 -14.69 -10.32
N GLY A 236 -21.19 -15.14 -9.27
CA GLY A 236 -20.95 -16.57 -8.95
C GLY A 236 -20.26 -17.45 -10.01
N LYS A 237 -19.84 -16.90 -11.14
CA LYS A 237 -19.03 -17.55 -12.18
C LYS A 237 -17.59 -17.08 -12.04
N MET A 238 -16.64 -17.96 -12.32
CA MET A 238 -15.22 -17.63 -12.32
C MET A 238 -14.99 -16.44 -13.27
N PRO A 239 -14.45 -15.30 -12.77
CA PRO A 239 -14.31 -14.10 -13.58
C PRO A 239 -13.29 -14.30 -14.70
N ALA A 240 -13.45 -13.54 -15.78
CA ALA A 240 -12.45 -13.48 -16.84
C ALA A 240 -11.10 -13.01 -16.26
N GLN A 241 -10.00 -13.42 -16.90
CA GLN A 241 -8.64 -13.10 -16.42
C GLN A 241 -8.40 -11.59 -16.25
N GLU A 242 -8.91 -10.77 -17.17
CA GLU A 242 -8.84 -9.30 -17.08
C GLU A 242 -9.50 -8.78 -15.79
N ALA A 243 -10.67 -9.31 -15.44
CA ALA A 243 -11.36 -8.94 -14.21
C ALA A 243 -10.57 -9.37 -12.96
N VAL A 244 -9.82 -10.48 -13.00
CA VAL A 244 -8.95 -10.87 -11.87
C VAL A 244 -7.76 -9.93 -11.73
N LEU A 245 -7.15 -9.50 -12.84
CA LEU A 245 -6.07 -8.52 -12.82
C LEU A 245 -6.55 -7.17 -12.28
N ASP A 246 -7.77 -6.76 -12.61
CA ASP A 246 -8.37 -5.54 -12.04
C ASP A 246 -8.57 -5.68 -10.53
N LEU A 247 -9.08 -6.82 -10.05
CA LEU A 247 -9.21 -7.08 -8.62
C LEU A 247 -7.85 -7.10 -7.91
N ALA A 248 -6.85 -7.78 -8.49
CA ALA A 248 -5.48 -7.81 -7.96
C ALA A 248 -4.90 -6.39 -7.85
N SER A 249 -5.10 -5.56 -8.88
CA SER A 249 -4.65 -4.16 -8.89
C SER A 249 -5.31 -3.32 -7.80
N LYS A 250 -6.61 -3.55 -7.50
CA LYS A 250 -7.29 -2.88 -6.39
C LYS A 250 -6.71 -3.28 -5.03
N LEU A 251 -6.36 -4.55 -4.85
CA LEU A 251 -5.71 -5.03 -3.62
C LEU A 251 -4.32 -4.43 -3.44
N ASP A 252 -3.54 -4.33 -4.53
CA ASP A 252 -2.25 -3.64 -4.52
C ASP A 252 -2.42 -2.15 -4.21
N GLU A 253 -3.40 -1.48 -4.83
CA GLU A 253 -3.72 -0.07 -4.54
C GLU A 253 -4.03 0.15 -3.05
N ILE A 254 -4.77 -0.75 -2.39
CA ILE A 254 -5.05 -0.67 -0.95
C ILE A 254 -3.75 -0.73 -0.14
N ILE A 255 -2.85 -1.67 -0.47
CA ILE A 255 -1.58 -1.82 0.24
C ILE A 255 -0.69 -0.59 0.02
N ASP A 256 -0.46 -0.23 -1.24
CA ASP A 256 0.48 0.82 -1.61
C ASP A 256 -0.03 2.20 -1.14
N THR A 257 -1.33 2.48 -1.24
CA THR A 257 -1.90 3.74 -0.69
C THR A 257 -1.60 3.90 0.81
N VAL A 258 -1.60 2.83 1.60
CA VAL A 258 -1.31 2.95 3.04
C VAL A 258 0.19 3.03 3.31
N LEU A 259 0.99 2.24 2.61
CA LEU A 259 2.44 2.20 2.81
C LEU A 259 3.12 3.48 2.30
N ASP A 260 2.76 3.95 1.10
CA ASP A 260 3.37 5.11 0.46
C ASP A 260 3.06 6.38 1.26
N GLU A 261 1.81 6.57 1.68
CA GLU A 261 1.40 7.72 2.49
C GLU A 261 2.02 7.71 3.90
N TYR A 262 2.29 6.52 4.45
CA TYR A 262 3.02 6.41 5.70
C TYR A 262 4.51 6.75 5.54
N GLU A 263 5.14 6.34 4.44
CA GLU A 263 6.54 6.68 4.14
C GLU A 263 6.72 8.17 3.82
N GLU A 264 5.83 8.75 3.01
CA GLU A 264 5.93 10.15 2.56
C GLU A 264 5.43 11.14 3.61
N HIS A 265 4.36 10.80 4.33
CA HIS A 265 3.65 11.70 5.23
C HIS A 265 3.52 11.15 6.65
N GLY A 266 4.48 10.34 7.10
CA GLY A 266 4.42 9.59 8.35
C GLY A 266 4.05 10.41 9.60
N SER A 267 4.45 11.69 9.69
CA SER A 267 4.04 12.57 10.80
C SER A 267 2.56 12.96 10.73
N SER A 268 2.04 13.36 9.56
CA SER A 268 0.61 13.67 9.40
C SER A 268 -0.23 12.41 9.56
N PHE A 269 0.22 11.30 8.98
CA PHE A 269 -0.40 10.00 9.10
C PHE A 269 -0.50 9.53 10.56
N SER A 270 0.60 9.60 11.32
CA SER A 270 0.64 9.17 12.73
C SER A 270 -0.27 10.01 13.63
N LEU A 271 -0.43 11.31 13.34
CA LEU A 271 -1.36 12.17 14.08
C LEU A 271 -2.81 11.67 13.99
N ARG A 272 -3.21 11.01 12.91
CA ARG A 272 -4.56 10.45 12.74
C ARG A 272 -4.88 9.28 13.66
N PHE A 273 -3.88 8.75 14.37
CA PHE A 273 -3.97 7.54 15.20
C PHE A 273 -3.40 7.73 16.62
N VAL A 274 -3.38 8.96 17.14
CA VAL A 274 -3.01 9.22 18.54
C VAL A 274 -3.96 8.45 19.48
N GLY A 275 -3.41 7.63 20.38
CA GLY A 275 -4.19 6.75 21.26
C GLY A 275 -4.67 5.44 20.61
N ALA A 276 -4.25 5.17 19.37
CA ALA A 276 -4.52 3.93 18.64
C ALA A 276 -3.24 3.42 17.94
N GLU A 277 -2.14 3.36 18.69
CA GLU A 277 -0.78 3.06 18.20
C GLU A 277 -0.66 1.66 17.57
N SER A 278 -1.61 0.76 17.84
CA SER A 278 -1.70 -0.55 17.20
C SER A 278 -1.80 -0.46 15.68
N TYR A 279 -2.52 0.54 15.15
CA TYR A 279 -2.65 0.74 13.70
C TYR A 279 -1.31 1.07 13.05
N ILE A 280 -0.53 1.97 13.67
CA ILE A 280 0.80 2.35 13.19
C ILE A 280 1.76 1.16 13.23
N THR A 281 1.66 0.33 14.28
CA THR A 281 2.48 -0.88 14.41
C THR A 281 2.24 -1.87 13.28
N ILE A 282 0.99 -2.03 12.82
CA ILE A 282 0.65 -2.90 11.68
C ILE A 282 1.29 -2.38 10.39
N VAL A 283 1.20 -1.07 10.13
CA VAL A 283 1.79 -0.43 8.94
C VAL A 283 3.31 -0.56 8.94
N GLN A 284 3.96 -0.26 10.07
CA GLN A 284 5.41 -0.40 10.22
C GLN A 284 5.89 -1.83 9.97
N LYS A 285 5.16 -2.82 10.50
CA LYS A 285 5.46 -4.23 10.28
C LYS A 285 5.32 -4.61 8.81
N ALA A 286 4.21 -4.24 8.17
CA ALA A 286 3.99 -4.52 6.75
C ALA A 286 5.08 -3.87 5.86
N LEU A 287 5.53 -2.67 6.21
CA LEU A 287 6.62 -1.99 5.52
C LEU A 287 7.96 -2.70 5.70
N ALA A 288 8.28 -3.14 6.92
CA ALA A 288 9.48 -3.91 7.21
C ALA A 288 9.48 -5.25 6.46
N ASP A 289 8.35 -5.97 6.45
CA ASP A 289 8.19 -7.22 5.72
C ASP A 289 8.38 -7.01 4.20
N LYS A 290 7.85 -5.90 3.62
CA LYS A 290 8.06 -5.52 2.20
C LYS A 290 9.54 -5.26 1.89
N LYS A 291 10.25 -4.53 2.76
CA LYS A 291 11.68 -4.23 2.60
C LYS A 291 12.54 -5.48 2.71
N GLU A 292 12.30 -6.31 3.71
CA GLU A 292 13.03 -7.56 3.91
C GLU A 292 12.84 -8.53 2.71
N ALA A 293 11.64 -8.58 2.12
CA ALA A 293 11.39 -9.39 0.93
C ALA A 293 12.16 -8.88 -0.30
N LEU A 294 12.24 -7.56 -0.49
CA LEU A 294 13.03 -6.94 -1.57
C LEU A 294 14.53 -7.18 -1.38
N GLU A 295 15.05 -6.94 -0.18
CA GLU A 295 16.46 -7.18 0.15
C GLU A 295 16.84 -8.65 -0.08
N ARG A 296 16.03 -9.61 0.39
CA ARG A 296 16.26 -11.04 0.14
C ARG A 296 16.27 -11.36 -1.35
N TRP A 297 15.39 -10.74 -2.13
CA TRP A 297 15.35 -10.95 -3.57
C TRP A 297 16.59 -10.38 -4.27
N GLU A 298 17.08 -9.21 -3.84
CA GLU A 298 18.32 -8.62 -4.33
C GLU A 298 19.54 -9.49 -3.98
N GLU A 299 19.64 -9.95 -2.73
CA GLU A 299 20.69 -10.86 -2.25
C GLU A 299 20.66 -12.21 -2.97
N CYS A 300 19.46 -12.76 -3.21
CA CYS A 300 19.29 -13.99 -3.96
C CYS A 300 19.39 -13.79 -5.48
N GLY A 301 19.40 -12.54 -5.93
CA GLY A 301 19.37 -12.14 -7.33
C GLY A 301 20.54 -12.75 -8.10
N MET A 302 20.23 -13.14 -9.33
CA MET A 302 21.18 -13.75 -10.28
C MET A 302 22.52 -12.99 -10.37
N ALA A 303 22.56 -11.67 -10.12
CA ALA A 303 23.79 -10.88 -10.16
C ALA A 303 24.84 -11.33 -9.13
N ALA A 304 24.48 -11.52 -7.85
CA ALA A 304 25.44 -11.89 -6.81
C ALA A 304 26.01 -13.31 -7.03
N LYS A 305 25.14 -14.26 -7.41
CA LYS A 305 25.56 -15.63 -7.75
C LYS A 305 26.33 -15.72 -9.07
N LEU A 306 25.95 -14.95 -10.09
CA LEU A 306 26.66 -14.92 -11.37
C LEU A 306 28.03 -14.24 -11.21
N GLU A 307 28.15 -13.24 -10.34
CA GLU A 307 29.41 -12.57 -10.01
C GLU A 307 30.34 -13.49 -9.22
N GLU A 308 29.83 -14.21 -8.21
CA GLU A 308 30.56 -15.26 -7.50
C GLU A 308 31.05 -16.35 -8.45
N GLN A 309 30.18 -16.85 -9.34
CA GLN A 309 30.53 -17.87 -10.34
C GLN A 309 31.50 -17.35 -11.41
N LEU A 310 31.40 -16.08 -11.82
CA LEU A 310 32.36 -15.45 -12.72
C LEU A 310 33.75 -15.36 -12.08
N GLU A 311 33.80 -15.03 -10.80
CA GLU A 311 35.05 -14.93 -10.05
C GLU A 311 35.71 -16.31 -9.86
N GLU A 312 34.92 -17.34 -9.54
CA GLU A 312 35.40 -18.73 -9.52
C GLU A 312 35.93 -19.19 -10.90
N ARG A 313 35.22 -18.85 -11.98
CA ARG A 313 35.66 -19.17 -13.36
C ARG A 313 36.97 -18.46 -13.72
N LYS A 314 37.15 -17.20 -13.32
CA LYS A 314 38.42 -16.47 -13.50
C LYS A 314 39.55 -17.14 -12.71
N GLN A 315 39.33 -17.48 -11.44
CA GLN A 315 40.33 -18.14 -10.61
C GLN A 315 40.75 -19.49 -11.20
N LYS A 316 39.80 -20.28 -11.69
CA LYS A 316 40.08 -21.57 -12.35
C LYS A 316 40.86 -21.37 -13.65
N ALA A 317 40.49 -20.39 -14.48
CA ALA A 317 41.22 -20.08 -15.70
C ALA A 317 42.66 -19.66 -15.41
N ASP A 318 42.88 -18.85 -14.37
CA ASP A 318 44.22 -18.45 -13.91
C ASP A 318 45.04 -19.64 -13.40
N GLU A 319 44.44 -20.58 -12.66
CA GLU A 319 45.11 -21.81 -12.24
C GLU A 319 45.51 -22.69 -13.41
N ASP A 320 44.61 -22.88 -14.37
CA ASP A 320 44.87 -23.72 -15.54
C ASP A 320 45.93 -23.08 -16.44
N PHE A 321 45.94 -21.75 -16.57
CA PHE A 321 47.01 -21.01 -17.25
C PHE A 321 48.37 -21.18 -16.53
N LYS A 322 48.41 -21.09 -15.20
CA LYS A 322 49.63 -21.35 -14.41
C LYS A 322 50.14 -22.78 -14.58
N LYS A 323 49.25 -23.78 -14.59
CA LYS A 323 49.63 -25.18 -14.85
C LYS A 323 50.23 -25.35 -16.25
N LEU A 324 49.68 -24.66 -17.24
CA LEU A 324 50.14 -24.72 -18.62
C LEU A 324 51.53 -24.08 -18.78
N LEU A 325 51.77 -22.92 -18.17
CA LEU A 325 53.10 -22.31 -18.09
C LEU A 325 54.12 -23.23 -17.42
N ALA A 326 53.77 -23.87 -16.30
CA ALA A 326 54.65 -24.80 -15.61
C ALA A 326 54.99 -26.07 -16.42
N LEU A 327 54.10 -26.48 -17.34
CA LEU A 327 54.36 -27.57 -18.28
C LEU A 327 55.27 -27.12 -19.43
N MET A 328 55.16 -25.86 -19.86
CA MET A 328 56.03 -25.29 -20.89
C MET A 328 57.46 -25.09 -20.39
N ASP A 329 57.65 -24.68 -19.14
CA ASP A 329 58.99 -24.51 -18.53
C ASP A 329 59.73 -25.85 -18.27
N ARG A 330 59.04 -26.99 -18.38
CA ARG A 330 59.61 -28.33 -18.18
C ARG A 330 60.06 -29.03 -19.46
N ASN A 331 59.75 -28.46 -20.63
CA ASN A 331 60.16 -28.97 -21.94
C ASN A 331 61.23 -28.07 -22.56
#